data_AF-A0A353ZDK2-F1
#
_entry.id   AF-A0A353ZDK2-F1
#
_cell.length_a   1.000
_cell.length_b   1.000
_cell.length_c   1.000
_cell.angle_alpha   90.00
_cell.angle_beta   90.00
_cell.angle_gamma   90.00
#
_symmetry.space_group_name_H-M   'P 1'
#
loop_
_entity.id
_entity.type
_entity.pdbx_description
1 polymer ?
#
loop_
_entity_poly.entity_id
_entity_poly.type
_entity_poly.pdbx_seq_one_letter_code
_entity_poly.pdbx_strand_id
1 'polypeptide(L)'
;LGHGIHQYLSRKQTYFNFHHPLTTAETASVMGEFLTFDHVMETTRDPQVRLGLLCSKIEDAFATVFRQTVLTRFEQLVHNARRQERLSSEQLCEFWWQANGRLYGDAVDMFEPYRWGWAYIPHFVHTPFYCYAYVFGELLVLSLYRMYQEEGRRFVPRYFELLESGSIDAPDRLLARAGADISEPGFWQKGLDVLGDMVTKAETLAAEVFPAK
;
A
#
# COMPACT_ATOMS: atom_id res chain seq x y z
N LEU A 1 -14.28 -5.14 -10.22
CA LEU A 1 -15.07 -3.97 -10.66
C LEU A 1 -14.19 -2.77 -11.01
N GLY A 2 -13.29 -2.34 -10.11
CA GLY A 2 -12.44 -1.16 -10.32
C GLY A 2 -11.61 -1.16 -11.61
N HIS A 3 -10.90 -2.25 -11.94
CA HIS A 3 -10.19 -2.33 -13.23
C HIS A 3 -11.13 -2.19 -14.44
N GLY A 4 -12.35 -2.74 -14.37
CA GLY A 4 -13.34 -2.60 -15.43
C GLY A 4 -13.78 -1.15 -15.61
N ILE A 5 -13.98 -0.42 -14.50
CA ILE A 5 -14.25 1.03 -14.54
C ILE A 5 -13.06 1.79 -15.12
N HIS A 6 -11.84 1.49 -14.67
CA HIS A 6 -10.62 2.15 -15.14
C HIS A 6 -10.43 1.97 -16.66
N GLN A 7 -10.53 0.74 -17.15
CA GLN A 7 -10.42 0.41 -18.58
C GLN A 7 -11.56 1.02 -19.39
N TYR A 8 -12.78 1.03 -18.85
CA TYR A 8 -13.90 1.68 -19.50
C TYR A 8 -13.65 3.18 -19.65
N LEU A 9 -13.19 3.87 -18.61
CA LEU A 9 -12.91 5.30 -18.65
C LEU A 9 -11.74 5.65 -19.58
N SER A 10 -10.66 4.87 -19.54
CA SER A 10 -9.48 5.11 -20.37
C SER A 10 -9.71 4.85 -21.87
N ARG A 11 -10.85 4.27 -22.26
CA ARG A 11 -11.27 4.13 -23.69
C ARG A 11 -11.37 5.46 -24.44
N LYS A 12 -11.40 6.60 -23.73
CA LYS A 12 -11.35 7.94 -24.32
C LYS A 12 -9.99 8.23 -24.96
N GLN A 13 -8.96 7.47 -24.59
CA GLN A 13 -7.62 7.55 -25.17
C GLN A 13 -7.50 6.72 -26.45
N THR A 14 -6.37 6.88 -27.14
CA THR A 14 -6.09 6.12 -28.36
C THR A 14 -5.67 4.69 -28.04
N TYR A 15 -5.66 3.84 -29.06
CA TYR A 15 -5.18 2.46 -28.96
C TYR A 15 -3.75 2.35 -28.40
N PHE A 16 -2.91 3.37 -28.55
CA PHE A 16 -1.53 3.34 -28.06
C PHE A 16 -1.34 3.74 -26.61
N ASN A 17 -2.31 4.44 -26.01
CA ASN A 17 -2.16 5.06 -24.68
C ASN A 17 -3.36 4.85 -23.75
N PHE A 18 -4.30 3.97 -24.08
CA PHE A 18 -5.42 3.64 -23.19
C PHE A 18 -5.03 2.74 -22.00
N HIS A 19 -3.90 2.03 -22.09
CA HIS A 19 -3.35 1.26 -20.98
C HIS A 19 -2.76 2.22 -19.93
N HIS A 20 -3.14 2.04 -18.67
CA HIS A 20 -2.52 2.75 -17.56
C HIS A 20 -1.15 2.13 -17.20
N PRO A 21 -0.21 2.92 -16.67
CA PRO A 21 1.04 2.39 -16.12
C PRO A 21 0.77 1.55 -14.87
N LEU A 22 1.66 0.61 -14.56
CA LEU A 22 1.55 -0.26 -13.37
C LEU A 22 1.40 0.54 -12.07
N THR A 23 2.04 1.71 -11.99
CA THR A 23 2.00 2.60 -10.83
C THR A 23 0.60 3.16 -10.53
N THR A 24 -0.32 3.18 -11.49
CA THR A 24 -1.70 3.67 -11.32
C THR A 24 -2.74 2.58 -11.60
N ALA A 25 -2.32 1.35 -11.86
CA ALA A 25 -3.22 0.25 -12.22
C ALA A 25 -4.23 -0.05 -11.12
N GLU A 26 -3.76 -0.02 -9.87
CA GLU A 26 -4.55 -0.32 -8.68
C GLU A 26 -5.40 0.85 -8.18
N THR A 27 -5.24 2.05 -8.77
CA THR A 27 -5.95 3.26 -8.32
C THR A 27 -7.46 3.06 -8.25
N ALA A 28 -8.05 2.39 -9.24
CA ALA A 28 -9.50 2.17 -9.30
C ALA A 28 -10.00 0.96 -8.51
N SER A 29 -9.24 -0.14 -8.47
CA SER A 29 -9.58 -1.36 -7.72
C SER A 29 -9.59 -1.06 -6.23
N VAL A 30 -8.45 -0.59 -5.70
CA VAL A 30 -8.28 -0.34 -4.27
C VAL A 30 -9.20 0.78 -3.77
N MET A 31 -9.40 1.87 -4.54
CA MET A 31 -10.36 2.91 -4.17
C MET A 31 -11.78 2.34 -4.08
N GLY A 32 -12.18 1.51 -5.05
CA GLY A 32 -13.49 0.86 -5.04
C GLY A 32 -13.67 -0.10 -3.85
N GLU A 33 -12.61 -0.80 -3.46
CA GLU A 33 -12.61 -1.64 -2.26
C GLU A 33 -12.79 -0.81 -0.98
N PHE A 34 -12.09 0.31 -0.84
CA PHE A 34 -12.23 1.20 0.32
C PHE A 34 -13.63 1.80 0.42
N LEU A 35 -14.21 2.27 -0.69
CA LEU A 35 -15.58 2.78 -0.70
C LEU A 35 -16.61 1.68 -0.36
N THR A 36 -16.37 0.45 -0.82
CA THR A 36 -17.22 -0.70 -0.48
C THR A 36 -17.07 -1.07 0.99
N PHE A 37 -15.83 -1.07 1.49
CA PHE A 37 -15.51 -1.34 2.89
C PHE A 37 -16.18 -0.33 3.81
N ASP A 38 -16.12 0.97 3.50
CA ASP A 38 -16.83 2.01 4.26
C ASP A 38 -18.33 1.74 4.30
N HIS A 39 -18.94 1.42 3.16
CA HIS A 39 -20.36 1.13 3.10
C HIS A 39 -20.74 -0.11 3.94
N VAL A 40 -19.94 -1.17 3.87
CA VAL A 40 -20.14 -2.38 4.70
C VAL A 40 -19.97 -2.03 6.18
N MET A 41 -18.96 -1.24 6.53
CA MET A 41 -18.74 -0.77 7.88
C MET A 41 -19.92 0.07 8.36
N GLU A 42 -20.45 1.02 7.60
CA GLU A 42 -21.59 1.87 8.00
C GLU A 42 -22.89 1.07 8.20
N THR A 43 -23.10 0.03 7.40
CA THR A 43 -24.33 -0.78 7.44
C THR A 43 -24.28 -1.93 8.45
N THR A 44 -23.09 -2.37 8.84
CA THR A 44 -22.89 -3.44 9.84
C THR A 44 -23.07 -2.90 11.25
N ARG A 45 -24.03 -3.49 12.00
CA ARG A 45 -24.37 -3.07 13.36
C ARG A 45 -23.66 -3.85 14.46
N ASP A 46 -23.23 -5.07 14.18
CA ASP A 46 -22.56 -5.93 15.16
C ASP A 46 -21.11 -5.47 15.37
N PRO A 47 -20.73 -5.02 16.59
CA PRO A 47 -19.39 -4.54 16.88
C PRO A 47 -18.31 -5.62 16.72
N GLN A 48 -18.62 -6.90 16.95
CA GLN A 48 -17.66 -7.99 16.74
C GLN A 48 -17.36 -8.19 15.26
N VAL A 49 -18.38 -8.13 14.42
CA VAL A 49 -18.21 -8.24 12.95
C VAL A 49 -17.43 -7.03 12.42
N ARG A 50 -17.75 -5.82 12.88
CA ARG A 50 -17.02 -4.59 12.51
C ARG A 50 -15.55 -4.66 12.89
N LEU A 51 -15.25 -5.16 14.09
CA LEU A 51 -13.87 -5.35 14.55
C LEU A 51 -13.14 -6.36 13.67
N GLY A 52 -13.75 -7.51 13.35
CA GLY A 52 -13.16 -8.51 12.47
C GLY A 52 -12.85 -7.97 11.07
N LEU A 53 -13.76 -7.17 10.50
CA LEU A 53 -13.56 -6.51 9.21
C LEU A 53 -12.38 -5.53 9.24
N LEU A 54 -12.27 -4.71 10.29
CA LEU A 54 -11.14 -3.79 10.46
C LEU A 54 -9.82 -4.55 10.61
N CYS A 55 -9.76 -5.56 11.47
CA CYS A 55 -8.55 -6.37 11.66
C CYS A 55 -8.08 -7.00 10.35
N SER A 56 -8.99 -7.59 9.58
CA SER A 56 -8.66 -8.16 8.26
C SER A 56 -8.09 -7.12 7.31
N LYS A 57 -8.70 -5.93 7.22
CA LYS A 57 -8.21 -4.87 6.31
C LYS A 57 -6.88 -4.28 6.78
N ILE A 58 -6.66 -4.19 8.09
CA ILE A 58 -5.37 -3.77 8.68
C ILE A 58 -4.28 -4.80 8.37
N GLU A 59 -4.57 -6.10 8.50
CA GLU A 59 -3.63 -7.17 8.15
C GLU A 59 -3.23 -7.14 6.67
N ASP A 60 -4.20 -6.93 5.77
CA ASP A 60 -3.95 -6.78 4.33
C ASP A 60 -3.05 -5.57 4.03
N ALA A 61 -3.33 -4.43 4.66
CA ALA A 61 -2.51 -3.22 4.52
C ALA A 61 -1.09 -3.43 5.10
N PHE A 62 -0.97 -4.15 6.22
CA PHE A 62 0.33 -4.50 6.79
C PHE A 62 1.17 -5.37 5.85
N ALA A 63 0.53 -6.38 5.24
CA ALA A 63 1.17 -7.27 4.27
C ALA A 63 1.59 -6.54 2.97
N THR A 64 0.89 -5.48 2.58
CA THR A 64 1.10 -4.77 1.31
C THR A 64 2.02 -3.55 1.45
N VAL A 65 1.92 -2.79 2.54
CA VAL A 65 2.74 -1.58 2.77
C VAL A 65 3.99 -1.92 3.57
N PHE A 66 3.82 -2.43 4.79
CA PHE A 66 4.91 -2.53 5.75
C PHE A 66 5.84 -3.70 5.44
N ARG A 67 5.28 -4.88 5.17
CA ARG A 67 6.07 -6.06 4.78
C ARG A 67 6.83 -5.82 3.47
N GLN A 68 6.17 -5.28 2.44
CA GLN A 68 6.83 -5.00 1.15
C GLN A 68 7.89 -3.90 1.27
N THR A 69 7.72 -2.94 2.19
CA THR A 69 8.76 -1.97 2.54
C THR A 69 10.00 -2.67 3.09
N VAL A 70 9.85 -3.63 4.01
CA VAL A 70 10.98 -4.42 4.53
C VAL A 70 11.69 -5.19 3.43
N LEU A 71 10.94 -5.84 2.54
CA LEU A 71 11.53 -6.56 1.40
C LEU A 71 12.35 -5.62 0.52
N THR A 72 11.82 -4.43 0.23
CA THR A 72 12.53 -3.39 -0.53
C THR A 72 13.77 -2.88 0.19
N ARG A 73 13.71 -2.66 1.52
CA ARG A 73 14.86 -2.23 2.32
C ARG A 73 15.95 -3.30 2.38
N PHE A 74 15.56 -4.56 2.48
CA PHE A 74 16.49 -5.68 2.39
C PHE A 74 17.22 -5.68 1.03
N GLU A 75 16.50 -5.58 -0.09
CA GLU A 75 17.11 -5.50 -1.42
C GLU A 75 18.08 -4.30 -1.52
N GLN A 76 17.71 -3.13 -0.99
CA GLN A 76 18.60 -1.98 -0.95
C GLN A 76 19.91 -2.29 -0.20
N LEU A 77 19.84 -2.91 0.99
CA LEU A 77 21.01 -3.30 1.76
C LEU A 77 21.92 -4.26 0.97
N VAL A 78 21.32 -5.32 0.41
CA VAL A 78 22.03 -6.34 -0.38
C VAL A 78 22.69 -5.72 -1.61
N HIS A 79 21.95 -4.97 -2.43
CA HIS A 79 22.48 -4.38 -3.64
C HIS A 79 23.54 -3.31 -3.36
N ASN A 80 23.43 -2.56 -2.26
CA ASN A 80 24.44 -1.58 -1.86
C ASN A 80 25.75 -2.26 -1.43
N ALA A 81 25.66 -3.30 -0.59
CA ALA A 81 26.83 -4.05 -0.14
C ALA A 81 27.50 -4.82 -1.29
N ARG A 82 26.70 -5.44 -2.17
CA ARG A 82 27.19 -6.21 -3.32
C ARG A 82 28.05 -5.38 -4.29
N ARG A 83 27.84 -4.05 -4.36
CA ARG A 83 28.67 -3.16 -5.17
C ARG A 83 30.10 -3.01 -4.63
N GLN A 84 30.33 -3.30 -3.35
CA GLN A 84 31.63 -3.18 -2.71
C GLN A 84 32.33 -4.53 -2.60
N GLU A 85 31.58 -5.61 -2.36
CA GLU A 85 32.15 -6.92 -2.08
C GLU A 85 31.25 -8.09 -2.53
N ARG A 86 31.79 -9.30 -2.42
CA ARG A 86 31.01 -10.54 -2.56
C ARG A 86 30.31 -10.83 -1.23
N LEU A 87 29.03 -11.16 -1.28
CA LEU A 87 28.23 -11.44 -0.09
C LEU A 87 28.18 -12.93 0.23
N SER A 88 28.30 -13.28 1.51
CA SER A 88 28.04 -14.60 2.07
C SER A 88 26.57 -14.80 2.45
N SER A 89 26.15 -16.04 2.66
CA SER A 89 24.82 -16.37 3.18
C SER A 89 24.56 -15.73 4.55
N GLU A 90 25.59 -15.66 5.40
CA GLU A 90 25.54 -15.08 6.73
C GLU A 90 25.24 -13.58 6.66
N GLN A 91 25.94 -12.84 5.78
CA GLN A 91 25.67 -11.42 5.55
C GLN A 91 24.25 -11.17 5.04
N LEU A 92 23.72 -12.03 4.16
CA LEU A 92 22.32 -11.94 3.73
C LEU A 92 21.35 -12.15 4.89
N CYS A 93 21.63 -13.12 5.78
CA CYS A 93 20.84 -13.32 7.00
C CYS A 93 20.89 -12.10 7.92
N GLU A 94 22.05 -11.47 8.08
CA GLU A 94 22.21 -10.25 8.89
C GLU A 94 21.42 -9.07 8.33
N PHE A 95 21.47 -8.83 7.01
CA PHE A 95 20.67 -7.79 6.37
C PHE A 95 19.17 -8.06 6.48
N TRP A 96 18.76 -9.32 6.36
CA TRP A 96 17.37 -9.73 6.55
C TRP A 96 16.89 -9.45 7.97
N TRP A 97 17.69 -9.84 8.96
CA TRP A 97 17.42 -9.59 10.37
C TRP A 97 17.34 -8.09 10.67
N GLN A 98 18.29 -7.30 10.16
CA GLN A 98 18.33 -5.85 10.32
C GLN A 98 17.07 -5.18 9.74
N ALA A 99 16.66 -5.58 8.54
CA ALA A 99 15.50 -5.00 7.87
C ALA A 99 14.19 -5.31 8.63
N ASN A 100 14.01 -6.55 9.08
CA ASN A 100 12.83 -6.97 9.84
C ASN A 100 12.80 -6.40 11.26
N GLY A 101 13.95 -6.34 11.94
CA GLY A 101 14.03 -5.78 13.30
C GLY A 101 13.56 -4.33 13.37
N ARG A 102 13.79 -3.53 12.33
CA ARG A 102 13.26 -2.16 12.24
C ARG A 102 11.74 -2.08 12.11
N LEU A 103 11.11 -3.08 11.50
CA LEU A 103 9.65 -3.13 11.33
C LEU A 103 8.97 -3.51 12.63
N TYR A 104 9.45 -4.59 13.26
CA TYR A 104 8.77 -5.15 14.43
C TYR A 104 9.14 -4.43 15.74
N GLY A 105 10.32 -3.81 15.82
CA GLY A 105 10.80 -3.20 17.06
C GLY A 105 10.78 -4.20 18.22
N ASP A 106 10.25 -3.76 19.36
CA ASP A 106 10.14 -4.57 20.58
C ASP A 106 8.79 -5.31 20.69
N ALA A 107 7.92 -5.19 19.68
CA ALA A 107 6.57 -5.75 19.72
C ALA A 107 6.52 -7.25 19.36
N VAL A 108 7.53 -7.77 18.65
CA VAL A 108 7.58 -9.16 18.20
C VAL A 108 8.97 -9.74 18.42
N ASP A 109 9.03 -10.87 19.13
CA ASP A 109 10.25 -11.66 19.25
C ASP A 109 10.57 -12.35 17.92
N MET A 110 11.67 -11.94 17.29
CA MET A 110 12.19 -12.66 16.12
C MET A 110 12.88 -13.95 16.58
N PHE A 111 12.44 -15.08 16.02
CA PHE A 111 13.04 -16.39 16.30
C PHE A 111 14.18 -16.67 15.32
N GLU A 112 15.26 -17.30 15.80
CA GLU A 112 16.50 -17.50 15.06
C GLU A 112 16.31 -18.09 13.64
N PRO A 113 15.47 -19.15 13.43
CA PRO A 113 15.18 -19.65 12.09
C PRO A 113 14.63 -18.63 11.07
N TYR A 114 14.07 -17.51 11.52
CA TYR A 114 13.57 -16.48 10.62
C TYR A 114 14.68 -15.76 9.85
N ARG A 115 15.95 -15.88 10.26
CA ARG A 115 17.12 -15.30 9.56
C ARG A 115 17.27 -15.75 8.10
N TRP A 116 16.74 -16.94 7.77
CA TRP A 116 16.73 -17.49 6.41
C TRP A 116 15.49 -17.08 5.58
N GLY A 117 14.60 -16.25 6.14
CA GLY A 117 13.34 -15.87 5.52
C GLY A 117 13.49 -15.16 4.16
N TRP A 118 14.65 -14.58 3.87
CA TRP A 118 14.90 -13.98 2.56
C TRP A 118 14.91 -15.03 1.43
N ALA A 119 15.28 -16.28 1.69
CA ALA A 119 15.55 -17.28 0.67
C ALA A 119 14.30 -17.81 -0.04
N TYR A 120 13.12 -17.72 0.58
CA TYR A 120 11.86 -18.18 -0.03
C TYR A 120 11.13 -17.09 -0.82
N ILE A 121 11.65 -15.86 -0.84
CA ILE A 121 11.01 -14.74 -1.52
C ILE A 121 11.46 -14.73 -3.00
N PRO A 122 10.59 -15.15 -3.95
CA PRO A 122 10.98 -15.29 -5.36
C PRO A 122 11.31 -13.95 -6.02
N HIS A 123 10.69 -12.85 -5.56
CA HIS A 123 10.83 -11.52 -6.13
C HIS A 123 12.29 -11.03 -6.13
N PHE A 124 13.08 -11.41 -5.13
CA PHE A 124 14.50 -11.01 -5.04
C PHE A 124 15.36 -11.56 -6.18
N VAL A 125 14.96 -12.68 -6.79
CA VAL A 125 15.71 -13.32 -7.87
C VAL A 125 15.10 -13.00 -9.22
N HIS A 126 13.76 -13.06 -9.32
CA HIS A 126 13.08 -13.01 -10.60
C HIS A 126 12.69 -11.58 -11.02
N THR A 127 12.41 -10.70 -10.05
CA THR A 127 11.93 -9.33 -10.31
C THR A 127 12.45 -8.34 -9.26
N PRO A 128 13.77 -8.04 -9.25
CA PRO A 128 14.36 -7.17 -8.25
C PRO A 128 13.64 -5.81 -8.14
N PHE A 129 13.47 -5.34 -6.91
CA PHE A 129 12.77 -4.13 -6.50
C PHE A 129 11.28 -4.06 -6.84
N TYR A 130 10.67 -5.15 -7.31
CA TYR A 130 9.23 -5.18 -7.60
C TYR A 130 8.37 -4.93 -6.36
N CYS A 131 8.82 -5.37 -5.17
CA CYS A 131 8.10 -5.17 -3.91
C CYS A 131 7.78 -3.68 -3.63
N TYR A 132 8.61 -2.75 -4.10
CA TYR A 132 8.35 -1.31 -3.96
C TYR A 132 7.05 -0.88 -4.67
N ALA A 133 6.70 -1.51 -5.80
CA ALA A 133 5.52 -1.15 -6.56
C ALA A 133 4.22 -1.39 -5.76
N TYR A 134 4.17 -2.41 -4.91
CA TYR A 134 3.04 -2.64 -4.00
C TYR A 134 2.90 -1.52 -2.98
N VAL A 135 4.01 -1.12 -2.34
CA VAL A 135 4.03 -0.02 -1.35
C VAL A 135 3.57 1.28 -2.00
N PHE A 136 4.14 1.60 -3.16
CA PHE A 136 3.79 2.79 -3.91
C PHE A 136 2.31 2.79 -4.31
N GLY A 137 1.83 1.70 -4.89
CA GLY A 137 0.45 1.58 -5.35
C GLY A 137 -0.54 1.75 -4.20
N GLU A 138 -0.38 0.98 -3.12
CA GLU A 138 -1.30 1.03 -1.97
C GLU A 138 -1.31 2.42 -1.33
N LEU A 139 -0.13 2.98 -0.98
CA LEU A 139 -0.07 4.30 -0.36
C LEU A 139 -0.56 5.42 -1.28
N LEU A 140 -0.38 5.29 -2.60
CA LEU A 140 -0.92 6.24 -3.57
C LEU A 140 -2.45 6.27 -3.46
N VAL A 141 -3.10 5.10 -3.47
CA VAL A 141 -4.56 5.04 -3.39
C VAL A 141 -5.07 5.51 -2.04
N LEU A 142 -4.45 5.11 -0.94
CA LEU A 142 -4.84 5.56 0.40
C LEU A 142 -4.74 7.09 0.53
N SER A 143 -3.71 7.69 -0.07
CA SER A 143 -3.54 9.14 -0.06
C SER A 143 -4.60 9.84 -0.91
N LEU A 144 -4.92 9.32 -2.09
CA LEU A 144 -6.03 9.81 -2.92
C LEU A 144 -7.38 9.63 -2.23
N TYR A 145 -7.57 8.53 -1.49
CA TYR A 145 -8.76 8.26 -0.71
C TYR A 145 -8.89 9.25 0.47
N ARG A 146 -7.80 9.58 1.16
CA ARG A 146 -7.80 10.66 2.16
C ARG A 146 -8.17 12.01 1.55
N MET A 147 -7.65 12.35 0.37
CA MET A 147 -8.04 13.57 -0.35
C MET A 147 -9.54 13.57 -0.67
N TYR A 148 -10.10 12.42 -1.08
CA TYR A 148 -11.55 12.28 -1.27
C TYR A 148 -12.33 12.51 0.04
N GLN A 149 -11.88 11.96 1.17
CA GLN A 149 -12.52 12.20 2.48
C GLN A 149 -12.49 13.68 2.88
N GLU A 150 -11.37 14.37 2.66
CA GLU A 150 -11.17 15.78 3.03
C GLU A 150 -11.97 16.74 2.12
N GLU A 151 -12.02 16.46 0.82
CA GLU A 151 -12.59 17.39 -0.16
C GLU A 151 -14.01 17.02 -0.63
N GLY A 152 -14.41 15.78 -0.40
CA GLY A 152 -15.67 15.20 -0.84
C GLY A 152 -15.85 15.23 -2.36
N ARG A 153 -17.04 15.65 -2.79
CA ARG A 153 -17.43 15.64 -4.22
C ARG A 153 -16.53 16.50 -5.13
N ARG A 154 -15.78 17.46 -4.59
CA ARG A 154 -14.88 18.32 -5.38
C ARG A 154 -13.66 17.55 -5.92
N PHE A 155 -13.26 16.46 -5.26
CA PHE A 155 -12.17 15.61 -5.71
C PHE A 155 -12.55 14.71 -6.88
N VAL A 156 -13.82 14.29 -6.95
CA VAL A 156 -14.31 13.26 -7.89
C VAL A 156 -14.01 13.58 -9.37
N PRO A 157 -14.20 14.81 -9.89
CA PRO A 157 -13.85 15.11 -11.28
C PRO A 157 -12.37 14.90 -11.59
N ARG A 158 -11.48 15.31 -10.67
CA ARG A 158 -10.02 15.15 -10.81
C ARG A 158 -9.60 13.69 -10.77
N TYR A 159 -10.26 12.91 -9.91
CA TYR A 159 -10.06 11.46 -9.86
C TYR A 159 -10.50 10.77 -11.16
N PHE A 160 -11.64 11.15 -11.73
CA PHE A 160 -12.05 10.60 -13.02
C PHE A 160 -11.14 11.02 -14.16
N GLU A 161 -10.66 12.27 -14.19
CA GLU A 161 -9.67 12.71 -15.17
C GLU A 161 -8.40 11.84 -15.12
N LEU A 162 -7.92 11.51 -13.92
CA LEU A 162 -6.80 10.59 -13.73
C LEU A 162 -7.09 9.21 -14.34
N LEU A 163 -8.25 8.60 -14.07
CA LEU A 163 -8.62 7.29 -14.63
C LEU A 163 -8.83 7.33 -16.15
N GLU A 164 -9.30 8.46 -16.67
CA GLU A 164 -9.49 8.66 -18.12
C GLU A 164 -8.18 8.88 -18.86
N SER A 165 -7.11 9.27 -18.17
CA SER A 165 -5.84 9.69 -18.79
C SER A 165 -5.02 8.55 -19.41
N GLY A 166 -5.26 7.29 -19.04
CA GLY A 166 -4.47 6.16 -19.53
C GLY A 166 -2.97 6.35 -19.26
N SER A 167 -2.15 6.36 -20.32
CA SER A 167 -0.70 6.63 -20.27
C SER A 167 -0.30 7.81 -21.16
N ILE A 168 -1.13 8.86 -21.22
CA ILE A 168 -0.86 10.04 -22.06
C ILE A 168 0.36 10.87 -21.61
N ASP A 169 0.79 10.72 -20.36
CA ASP A 169 1.89 11.46 -19.77
C ASP A 169 2.58 10.61 -18.70
N ALA A 170 3.67 11.12 -18.12
CA ALA A 170 4.37 10.45 -17.03
C ALA A 170 3.50 10.39 -15.75
N PRO A 171 3.62 9.33 -14.91
CA PRO A 171 2.76 9.14 -13.74
C PRO A 171 2.75 10.31 -12.76
N ASP A 172 3.90 10.94 -12.51
CA ASP A 172 4.04 12.12 -11.65
C ASP A 172 3.19 13.29 -12.17
N ARG A 173 3.20 13.53 -13.48
CA ARG A 173 2.42 14.61 -14.11
C ARG A 173 0.93 14.32 -14.12
N LEU A 174 0.54 13.06 -14.35
CA LEU A 174 -0.87 12.64 -14.28
C LEU A 174 -1.43 12.82 -12.86
N LEU A 175 -0.67 12.41 -11.86
CA LEU A 175 -1.04 12.57 -10.45
C LEU A 175 -1.08 14.03 -10.02
N ALA A 176 -0.13 14.86 -10.47
CA ALA A 176 -0.13 16.29 -10.18
C ALA A 176 -1.40 16.99 -10.70
N ARG A 177 -1.92 16.60 -11.88
CA ARG A 177 -3.22 17.10 -12.39
C ARG A 177 -4.40 16.73 -11.48
N ALA A 178 -4.32 15.58 -10.82
CA ALA A 178 -5.31 15.17 -9.81
C ALA A 178 -5.14 15.89 -8.46
N GLY A 179 -4.11 16.76 -8.32
CA GLY A 179 -3.76 17.43 -7.08
C GLY A 179 -2.87 16.60 -6.15
N ALA A 180 -2.31 15.50 -6.64
CA ALA A 180 -1.42 14.62 -5.88
C ALA A 180 0.04 14.89 -6.26
N ASP A 181 0.80 15.48 -5.34
CA ASP A 181 2.24 15.67 -5.50
C ASP A 181 2.99 14.54 -4.80
N ILE A 182 3.46 13.57 -5.58
CA ILE A 182 4.19 12.40 -5.07
C ILE A 182 5.63 12.71 -4.65
N SER A 183 6.14 13.91 -4.90
CA SER A 183 7.44 14.35 -4.40
C SER A 183 7.38 14.87 -2.96
N GLU A 184 6.19 15.25 -2.50
CA GLU A 184 5.95 15.81 -1.17
C GLU A 184 5.71 14.70 -0.12
N PRO A 185 6.51 14.61 0.96
CA PRO A 185 6.30 13.62 2.02
C PRO A 185 4.90 13.70 2.66
N GLY A 186 4.34 14.91 2.73
CA GLY A 186 2.99 15.14 3.28
C GLY A 186 1.89 14.46 2.48
N PHE A 187 2.09 14.21 1.18
CA PHE A 187 1.15 13.42 0.38
C PHE A 187 1.09 11.98 0.89
N TRP A 188 2.24 11.32 1.04
CA TRP A 188 2.32 9.94 1.50
C TRP A 188 1.88 9.75 2.95
N GLN A 189 2.10 10.76 3.79
CA GLN A 189 1.63 10.76 5.18
C GLN A 189 0.11 10.61 5.25
N LYS A 190 -0.65 11.20 4.32
CA LYS A 190 -2.12 11.03 4.26
C LYS A 190 -2.55 9.57 4.17
N GLY A 191 -1.85 8.77 3.37
CA GLY A 191 -2.12 7.34 3.25
C GLY A 191 -1.80 6.57 4.54
N LEU A 192 -0.70 6.92 5.21
CA LEU A 192 -0.35 6.34 6.52
C LEU A 192 -1.38 6.73 7.59
N ASP A 193 -1.88 7.96 7.57
CA ASP A 193 -2.90 8.43 8.51
C ASP A 193 -4.21 7.64 8.34
N VAL A 194 -4.57 7.19 7.13
CA VAL A 194 -5.74 6.31 6.92
C VAL A 194 -5.56 5.00 7.68
N LEU A 195 -4.37 4.40 7.62
CA LEU A 195 -4.06 3.18 8.36
C LEU A 195 -4.05 3.42 9.88
N GLY A 196 -3.49 4.54 10.33
CA GLY A 196 -3.50 4.94 11.75
C GLY A 196 -4.92 5.12 12.30
N ASP A 197 -5.80 5.76 11.53
CA ASP A 197 -7.21 5.90 11.89
C ASP A 197 -7.92 4.54 11.99
N MET A 198 -7.61 3.60 11.09
CA MET A 198 -8.18 2.24 11.12
C MET A 198 -7.74 1.49 12.39
N VAL A 199 -6.46 1.56 12.76
CA VAL A 199 -5.94 0.96 14.00
C VAL A 199 -6.64 1.57 15.21
N THR A 200 -6.72 2.89 15.28
CA THR A 200 -7.40 3.60 16.40
C THR A 200 -8.87 3.17 16.53
N LYS A 201 -9.58 3.03 15.39
CA LYS A 201 -10.96 2.53 15.36
C LYS A 201 -11.06 1.08 15.83
N ALA A 202 -10.12 0.21 15.43
CA ALA A 202 -10.08 -1.17 15.85
C ALA A 202 -9.83 -1.31 17.36
N GLU A 203 -8.89 -0.54 17.91
CA GLU A 203 -8.61 -0.50 19.36
C GLU A 203 -9.84 -0.06 20.17
N THR A 204 -10.53 0.98 19.70
CA THR A 204 -11.76 1.47 20.34
C THR A 204 -12.84 0.38 20.36
N LEU A 205 -13.11 -0.26 19.21
CA LEU A 205 -14.08 -1.36 19.14
C LEU A 205 -13.65 -2.59 19.94
N ALA A 206 -12.36 -2.91 19.99
CA ALA A 206 -11.85 -4.01 20.79
C ALA A 206 -12.11 -3.78 22.28
N ALA A 207 -11.95 -2.55 22.79
CA ALA A 207 -12.28 -2.21 24.17
C ALA A 207 -13.78 -2.33 24.48
N GLU A 208 -14.65 -2.03 23.51
CA GLU A 208 -16.11 -2.22 23.64
C GLU A 208 -16.52 -3.69 23.63
N VAL A 209 -15.92 -4.49 22.74
CA VAL A 209 -16.23 -5.91 22.56
C VAL A 209 -15.63 -6.79 23.66
N PHE A 210 -14.41 -6.47 24.08
CA PHE A 210 -13.64 -7.20 25.08
C PHE A 210 -13.24 -6.26 26.23
N PRO A 211 -14.21 -5.75 27.02
CA PRO A 211 -13.90 -4.90 28.16
C PRO A 211 -12.98 -5.65 29.12
N ALA A 212 -11.95 -4.97 29.62
CA ALA A 212 -11.06 -5.52 30.63
C ALA A 212 -11.90 -5.99 31.85
N LYS A 213 -11.62 -7.20 32.33
CA LYS A 213 -12.27 -7.74 33.54
C LYS A 213 -11.83 -6.99 34.79
#